data_AF-W2WMA2-F1
#
_entry.id   AF-W2WMA2-F1
#
_cell.length_a   1.000
_cell.length_b   1.000
_cell.length_c   1.000
_cell.angle_alpha   90.00
_cell.angle_beta   90.00
_cell.angle_gamma   90.00
#
_symmetry.space_group_name_H-M   'P 1'
#
loop_
_entity.id
_entity.type
_entity.pdbx_description
1 polymer ?
#
loop_
_entity_poly.entity_id
_entity_poly.type
_entity_poly.pdbx_seq_one_letter_code
_entity_poly.pdbx_strand_id
1 'polypeptide(L)'
;AVEVGRSQTWASLEAAAQWWCNYSGIQYILLLKISPQGIQTRYALYDIAVLGTLPAPTASGTFRHNAAAAAANVSFDMRRILSIPANQALPTGVNATAVVDLRVVMNFVLQPMSPN
;
A
#
# COMPACT_ATOMS: atom_id res chain seq x y z
N ALA A 1 -1.55 4.31 -5.91
CA ALA A 1 -0.46 3.57 -6.56
C ALA A 1 0.09 2.53 -5.59
N VAL A 2 0.63 1.42 -6.10
CA VAL A 2 1.36 0.43 -5.30
C VAL A 2 2.70 0.22 -5.96
N GLU A 3 3.78 0.35 -5.20
CA GLU A 3 5.14 0.16 -5.68
C GLU A 3 5.81 -0.98 -4.92
N VAL A 4 6.32 -1.96 -5.67
CA VAL A 4 6.90 -3.18 -5.12
C VAL A 4 8.35 -3.30 -5.55
N GLY A 5 9.26 -3.26 -4.57
CA GLY A 5 10.69 -3.42 -4.80
C GLY A 5 11.26 -4.68 -4.16
N ARG A 6 11.96 -5.51 -4.94
CA ARG A 6 12.72 -6.66 -4.42
C ARG A 6 14.21 -6.36 -4.41
N SER A 7 14.77 -5.97 -5.56
CA SER A 7 16.17 -5.58 -5.73
C SER A 7 16.42 -4.09 -5.48
N GLN A 8 15.39 -3.25 -5.57
CA GLN A 8 15.49 -1.80 -5.40
C GLN A 8 15.77 -1.40 -3.94
N THR A 9 16.48 -0.29 -3.73
CA THR A 9 16.66 0.28 -2.39
C THR A 9 15.36 0.91 -1.89
N TRP A 10 15.26 1.15 -0.58
CA TRP A 10 14.13 1.89 -0.02
C TRP A 10 14.05 3.32 -0.56
N ALA A 11 15.19 4.01 -0.67
CA ALA A 11 15.27 5.36 -1.23
C ALA A 11 14.78 5.42 -2.69
N SER A 12 15.04 4.37 -3.48
CA SER A 12 14.52 4.28 -4.85
C SER A 12 12.99 4.15 -4.88
N LEU A 13 12.40 3.45 -3.92
CA LEU A 13 10.94 3.35 -3.78
C LEU A 13 10.33 4.68 -3.33
N GLU A 14 10.98 5.39 -2.42
CA GLU A 14 10.55 6.74 -2.01
C GLU A 14 10.64 7.74 -3.15
N ALA A 15 11.67 7.66 -4.00
CA ALA A 15 11.77 8.48 -5.21
C ALA A 15 10.62 8.20 -6.19
N ALA A 16 10.24 6.92 -6.37
CA ALA A 16 9.07 6.57 -7.17
C ALA A 16 7.76 7.08 -6.54
N ALA A 17 7.59 6.95 -5.23
CA ALA A 17 6.44 7.52 -4.52
C ALA A 17 6.34 9.03 -4.70
N GLN A 18 7.46 9.75 -4.60
CA GLN A 18 7.53 11.19 -4.82
C GLN A 18 7.14 11.56 -6.25
N TRP A 19 7.48 10.74 -7.25
CA TRP A 19 7.03 10.94 -8.62
C TRP A 19 5.51 10.79 -8.75
N TRP A 20 4.93 9.74 -8.14
CA TRP A 20 3.49 9.51 -8.11
C TRP A 20 2.68 10.60 -7.42
N CYS A 21 3.25 11.29 -6.41
CA CYS A 21 2.59 12.42 -5.75
C CYS A 21 2.21 13.56 -6.71
N ASN A 22 2.81 13.63 -7.90
CA ASN A 22 2.47 14.66 -8.89
C ASN A 22 1.18 14.36 -9.68
N TYR A 23 0.61 13.16 -9.56
CA TYR A 23 -0.59 12.78 -10.30
C TYR A 23 -1.87 13.08 -9.51
N SER A 24 -2.70 13.96 -10.06
CA SER A 24 -4.04 14.21 -9.53
C SER A 24 -4.89 12.95 -9.67
N GLY A 25 -5.35 12.40 -8.55
CA GLY A 25 -6.11 11.15 -8.48
C GLY A 25 -5.42 10.05 -7.68
N ILE A 26 -4.10 10.16 -7.42
CA ILE A 26 -3.46 9.30 -6.44
C ILE A 26 -3.85 9.77 -5.03
N GLN A 27 -4.67 8.98 -4.35
CA GLN A 27 -5.08 9.22 -2.95
C GLN A 27 -4.16 8.51 -1.95
N TYR A 28 -3.63 7.35 -2.34
CA TYR A 28 -2.77 6.50 -1.51
C TYR A 28 -1.59 6.01 -2.31
N ILE A 29 -0.42 5.92 -1.67
CA ILE A 29 0.76 5.22 -2.19
C ILE A 29 1.18 4.18 -1.16
N LEU A 30 1.25 2.92 -1.56
CA LEU A 30 1.78 1.85 -0.73
C LEU A 30 3.12 1.39 -1.28
N LEU A 31 4.18 1.55 -0.49
CA LEU A 31 5.49 0.98 -0.76
C LEU A 31 5.63 -0.39 -0.10
N LEU A 32 6.11 -1.37 -0.86
CA LEU A 32 6.41 -2.71 -0.40
C LEU A 32 7.84 -3.06 -0.79
N LYS A 33 8.72 -3.26 0.19
CA LYS A 33 10.07 -3.76 -0.03
C LYS A 33 10.21 -5.18 0.48
N ILE A 34 10.44 -6.11 -0.43
CA ILE A 34 10.58 -7.54 -0.16
C ILE A 34 12.06 -7.87 -0.03
N SER A 35 12.42 -8.68 0.97
CA SER A 35 13.78 -9.20 1.11
C SER A 35 14.17 -10.08 -0.08
N PRO A 36 15.47 -10.24 -0.39
CA PRO A 36 15.89 -11.07 -1.53
C PRO A 36 15.30 -12.49 -1.50
N GLN A 37 15.20 -13.07 -0.30
CA GLN A 37 14.65 -14.41 -0.07
C GLN A 37 13.12 -14.46 -0.08
N GLY A 38 12.40 -13.33 -0.16
CA GLY A 38 10.93 -13.30 -0.17
C GLY A 38 10.29 -13.54 1.21
N ILE A 39 11.07 -13.57 2.29
CA ILE A 39 10.59 -13.99 3.62
C ILE A 39 10.03 -12.81 4.42
N GLN A 40 10.62 -11.63 4.25
CA GLN A 40 10.31 -10.44 5.01
C GLN A 40 9.94 -9.29 4.08
N THR A 41 8.91 -8.54 4.45
CA THR A 41 8.45 -7.36 3.73
C THR A 41 8.41 -6.16 4.67
N ARG A 42 9.10 -5.08 4.29
CA ARG A 42 8.93 -3.75 4.87
C ARG A 42 7.88 -3.00 4.07
N TYR A 43 7.00 -2.25 4.73
CA TYR A 43 5.98 -1.45 4.08
C TYR A 43 5.87 -0.05 4.65
N ALA A 44 5.34 0.86 3.83
CA ALA A 44 4.91 2.19 4.24
C ALA A 44 3.72 2.63 3.37
N LEU A 45 2.64 3.05 4.03
CA LEU A 45 1.45 3.64 3.41
C LEU A 45 1.54 5.16 3.57
N TYR A 46 1.36 5.86 2.46
CA TYR A 46 1.35 7.31 2.39
C TYR A 46 -0.03 7.78 1.95
N ASP A 47 -0.48 8.84 2.60
CA ASP A 47 -1.81 9.37 2.42
C ASP A 47 -1.75 10.73 1.73
N ILE A 48 -2.09 10.76 0.44
CA ILE A 48 -1.78 11.90 -0.43
C ILE A 48 -2.91 12.91 -0.37
N ALA A 49 -2.72 13.94 0.46
CA ALA A 49 -3.64 15.05 0.60
C ALA A 49 -3.25 16.29 -0.23
N VAL A 50 -1.96 16.43 -0.56
CA VAL A 50 -1.40 17.58 -1.28
C VAL A 50 -0.58 17.09 -2.47
N LEU A 51 -0.84 17.67 -3.64
CA LEU A 51 -0.12 17.33 -4.87
C LEU A 51 1.36 17.71 -4.77
N GLY A 52 2.25 16.85 -5.29
CA GLY A 52 3.67 17.12 -5.42
C GLY A 52 4.50 16.94 -4.15
N THR A 53 3.88 16.66 -3.01
CA THR A 53 4.59 16.44 -1.73
C THR A 53 4.32 15.04 -1.22
N LEU A 54 5.38 14.25 -1.01
CA LEU A 54 5.26 12.98 -0.27
C LEU A 54 5.23 13.28 1.24
N PRO A 55 4.13 13.00 1.95
CA PRO A 55 4.04 13.24 3.38
C PRO A 55 4.80 12.17 4.17
N ALA A 56 4.81 12.29 5.49
CA ALA A 56 5.19 11.17 6.36
C ALA A 56 4.20 9.99 6.18
N PRO A 57 4.68 8.73 6.27
CA PRO A 57 3.80 7.58 6.16
C PRO A 57 2.82 7.51 7.33
N THR A 58 1.55 7.22 7.04
CA THR A 58 0.48 7.06 8.05
C THR A 58 0.48 5.67 8.69
N ALA A 59 1.03 4.68 8.00
CA ALA A 59 1.30 3.36 8.54
C ALA A 59 2.62 2.84 7.97
N SER A 60 3.44 2.20 8.80
CA SER A 60 4.65 1.53 8.32
C SER A 60 5.00 0.38 9.24
N GLY A 61 5.78 -0.56 8.73
CA GLY A 61 6.17 -1.72 9.52
C GLY A 61 6.97 -2.74 8.73
N THR A 62 7.22 -3.87 9.38
CA THR A 62 7.87 -5.01 8.77
C THR A 62 7.17 -6.28 9.23
N PHE A 63 6.86 -7.18 8.31
CA PHE A 63 6.25 -8.46 8.62
C PHE A 63 6.98 -9.60 7.90
N ARG A 64 6.80 -10.81 8.43
CA ARG A 64 7.25 -12.05 7.78
C ARG A 64 6.04 -12.78 7.21
N HIS A 65 6.23 -13.40 6.04
CA HIS A 65 5.17 -14.07 5.30
C HIS A 65 4.59 -15.28 6.05
N ASN A 66 5.46 -16.12 6.62
CA ASN A 66 5.08 -17.40 7.26
C ASN A 66 5.01 -17.36 8.79
N ALA A 67 5.09 -16.19 9.41
CA ALA A 67 5.03 -16.09 10.86
C ALA A 67 3.59 -15.89 11.34
N ALA A 68 3.18 -16.61 12.38
CA ALA A 68 1.96 -16.37 13.19
C ALA A 68 2.08 -15.06 13.99
N ALA A 69 2.42 -13.97 13.31
CA ALA A 69 2.66 -12.64 13.88
C ALA A 69 1.42 -11.75 13.70
N ALA A 70 1.42 -10.61 14.40
CA ALA A 70 0.37 -9.57 14.34
C ALA A 70 -0.08 -9.27 12.91
N ALA A 71 -1.37 -8.98 12.71
CA ALA A 71 -1.95 -8.69 11.40
C ALA A 71 -1.16 -7.60 10.66
N ALA A 72 -0.75 -7.87 9.42
CA ALA A 72 -0.04 -6.90 8.57
C ALA A 72 -1.06 -6.07 7.80
N ASN A 73 -1.96 -5.42 8.54
CA ASN A 73 -3.11 -4.74 7.95
C ASN A 73 -2.78 -3.29 7.63
N VAL A 74 -3.25 -2.84 6.47
CA VAL A 74 -3.33 -1.43 6.11
C VAL A 74 -4.80 -1.07 5.89
N SER A 75 -5.15 0.14 6.31
CA SER A 75 -6.52 0.65 6.25
C SER A 75 -6.63 1.77 5.26
N PHE A 76 -7.67 1.75 4.44
CA PHE A 76 -7.99 2.77 3.45
C PHE A 76 -9.37 3.36 3.76
N ASP A 77 -9.51 4.67 3.59
CA ASP A 77 -10.82 5.33 3.66
C ASP A 77 -11.59 5.06 2.37
N MET A 78 -12.72 4.37 2.49
CA MET A 78 -13.55 4.01 1.34
C MET A 78 -14.16 5.22 0.64
N ARG A 79 -14.35 6.34 1.34
CA ARG A 79 -14.79 7.58 0.69
C ARG A 79 -13.74 8.05 -0.29
N ARG A 80 -12.47 8.03 0.10
CA ARG A 80 -11.36 8.46 -0.75
C ARG A 80 -11.11 7.50 -1.90
N ILE A 81 -11.24 6.19 -1.67
CA ILE A 81 -11.15 5.18 -2.72
C ILE A 81 -12.26 5.35 -3.76
N LEU A 82 -13.49 5.60 -3.32
CA LEU A 82 -14.66 5.75 -4.19
C LEU A 82 -14.85 7.18 -4.71
N SER A 83 -13.94 8.10 -4.42
CA SER A 83 -14.04 9.53 -4.76
C SER A 83 -15.32 10.20 -4.24
N ILE A 84 -15.78 9.79 -3.07
CA ILE A 84 -16.92 10.35 -2.36
C ILE A 84 -16.42 11.46 -1.40
N PRO A 85 -17.02 12.66 -1.40
CA PRO A 85 -16.73 13.70 -0.43
C PRO A 85 -16.83 13.21 1.03
N ALA A 86 -15.95 13.72 1.90
CA ALA A 86 -15.86 13.28 3.30
C ALA A 86 -17.17 13.43 4.09
N ASN A 87 -17.97 14.45 3.76
CA ASN A 87 -19.26 14.75 4.38
C ASN A 87 -20.46 14.03 3.74
N GLN A 88 -20.25 13.26 2.66
CA GLN A 88 -21.32 12.52 2.01
C GLN A 88 -21.47 11.12 2.63
N ALA A 89 -22.73 10.65 2.66
CA ALA A 89 -23.04 9.30 3.09
C ALA A 89 -22.42 8.26 2.14
N LEU A 90 -21.92 7.16 2.70
CA LEU A 90 -21.47 6.02 1.90
C LEU A 90 -22.68 5.26 1.34
N PRO A 91 -22.51 4.58 0.18
CA PRO A 91 -23.54 3.69 -0.35
C PRO A 91 -23.92 2.61 0.68
N THR A 92 -25.17 2.18 0.66
CA THR A 92 -25.65 1.12 1.56
C THR A 92 -24.82 -0.15 1.37
N GLY A 93 -24.37 -0.73 2.49
CA GLY A 93 -23.53 -1.93 2.49
C GLY A 93 -22.01 -1.68 2.33
N VAL A 94 -21.58 -0.43 2.13
CA VAL A 94 -20.14 -0.08 2.06
C VAL A 94 -19.62 0.32 3.45
N ASN A 95 -18.60 -0.39 3.93
CA ASN A 95 -17.89 -0.02 5.15
C ASN A 95 -17.10 1.28 4.96
N ALA A 96 -16.91 2.05 6.03
CA ALA A 96 -16.10 3.27 5.97
C ALA A 96 -14.62 3.00 5.72
N THR A 97 -14.14 1.84 6.13
CA THR A 97 -12.74 1.45 6.04
C THR A 97 -12.61 0.14 5.30
N ALA A 98 -11.74 0.09 4.29
CA ALA A 98 -11.25 -1.15 3.73
C ALA A 98 -9.96 -1.54 4.45
N VAL A 99 -9.94 -2.74 5.03
CA VAL A 99 -8.77 -3.31 5.69
C VAL A 99 -8.17 -4.36 4.76
N VAL A 100 -6.91 -4.19 4.39
CA VAL A 100 -6.19 -5.11 3.51
C VAL A 100 -5.08 -5.79 4.31
N ASP A 101 -5.11 -7.12 4.35
CA ASP A 101 -4.00 -7.92 4.87
C ASP A 101 -2.90 -8.04 3.81
N LEU A 102 -1.75 -7.41 4.08
CA LEU A 102 -0.61 -7.42 3.17
C LEU A 102 -0.02 -8.82 2.96
N ARG A 103 -0.30 -9.80 3.84
CA ARG A 103 0.12 -11.19 3.62
C ARG A 103 -0.61 -11.84 2.46
N VAL A 104 -1.90 -11.54 2.31
CA VAL A 104 -2.69 -12.02 1.16
C VAL A 104 -2.16 -11.39 -0.12
N VAL A 105 -1.83 -10.09 -0.10
CA VAL A 105 -1.22 -9.39 -1.23
C VAL A 105 0.12 -10.05 -1.61
N MET A 106 0.95 -10.39 -0.64
CA MET A 106 2.23 -11.08 -0.90
C MET A 106 2.05 -12.44 -1.58
N ASN A 107 0.97 -13.18 -1.31
CA ASN A 107 0.69 -14.44 -2.03
C ASN A 107 0.55 -14.21 -3.54
N PHE A 108 -0.08 -13.10 -3.95
CA PHE A 108 -0.21 -12.76 -5.37
C PHE A 108 1.09 -12.25 -5.98
N VAL A 109 1.88 -11.49 -5.21
CA VAL A 109 3.16 -10.90 -5.68
C VAL A 109 4.26 -11.96 -5.83
N LEU A 110 4.24 -13.00 -5.00
CA LEU A 110 5.27 -14.04 -4.96
C LEU A 110 4.92 -15.28 -5.78
N GLN A 111 3.69 -15.41 -6.29
CA GLN A 111 3.35 -16.51 -7.20
C GLN A 111 4.07 -16.33 -8.54
N PRO A 112 4.84 -17.33 -9.00
CA PRO A 112 5.32 -17.32 -10.39
C PRO A 112 4.10 -17.50 -11.30
N MET A 113 3.97 -16.65 -12.33
CA MET A 113 3.11 -16.96 -13.46
C MET A 113 3.53 -18.32 -13.99
N SER A 114 2.69 -19.34 -13.79
CA SER A 114 2.90 -20.63 -14.44
C SER A 114 2.66 -20.43 -15.94
N PRO A 115 3.59 -20.83 -16.82
CA PRO A 115 3.31 -20.82 -18.24
C PRO A 115 2.24 -21.88 -18.53
N ASN A 116 1.14 -21.45 -19.16
CA ASN A 116 0.22 -22.36 -19.86
C ASN A 116 0.87 -22.92 -21.11
#